data_AF-A0A1S1Q7Q7-F1
#
_entry.id   AF-A0A1S1Q7Q7-F1
#
_cell.length_a   1.000
_cell.length_b   1.000
_cell.length_c   1.000
_cell.angle_alpha   90.00
_cell.angle_beta   90.00
_cell.angle_gamma   90.00
#
_symmetry.space_group_name_H-M   'P 1'
#
loop_
_entity.id
_entity.type
_entity.pdbx_description
1 polymer ?
#
loop_
_entity_poly.entity_id
_entity_poly.type
_entity_poly.pdbx_seq_one_letter_code
_entity_poly.pdbx_strand_id
1 'polypeptide(L)'
;MVTEDRSPVATPTKPGDSPGLRVRIDQDSCTGDGLCVQYAPSVFEFDIDGLAYVKNSDGELQTTPGTHVPVPLPLLTEIRDAAEQCPGTCIYVEHPDGTLEVGGPQE
;
A
#
# COMPACT_ATOMS: atom_id res chain seq x y z
N MET A 1 4.99 -31.58 20.69
CA MET A 1 5.16 -31.40 19.24
C MET A 1 5.44 -29.93 19.09
N VAL A 2 6.72 -29.56 18.97
CA VAL A 2 7.19 -28.18 19.03
C VAL A 2 7.15 -27.53 17.65
N THR A 3 6.88 -26.23 17.66
CA THR A 3 7.26 -25.20 16.67
C THR A 3 6.34 -25.03 15.45
N GLU A 4 5.65 -23.89 15.41
CA GLU A 4 5.90 -22.85 14.40
C GLU A 4 5.28 -21.53 14.87
N ASP A 5 6.05 -20.83 15.72
CA ASP A 5 5.94 -19.38 15.88
C ASP A 5 6.33 -18.76 14.54
N ARG A 6 5.33 -18.52 13.70
CA ARG A 6 5.52 -17.87 12.40
C ARG A 6 5.41 -16.37 12.60
N SER A 7 6.35 -15.82 13.38
CA SER A 7 6.58 -14.39 13.46
C SER A 7 6.89 -13.84 12.07
N PRO A 8 6.14 -12.86 11.54
CA PRO A 8 6.55 -12.16 10.33
C PRO A 8 7.79 -11.33 10.67
N VAL A 9 8.85 -11.53 9.89
CA VAL A 9 10.06 -10.70 9.93
C VAL A 9 9.63 -9.26 9.65
N ALA A 10 9.58 -8.43 10.71
CA ALA A 10 9.42 -7.00 10.57
C ALA A 10 10.64 -6.47 9.84
N THR A 11 10.46 -6.08 8.57
CA THR A 11 11.47 -5.35 7.80
C THR A 11 11.87 -4.10 8.61
N PRO A 12 13.18 -3.81 8.76
CA PRO A 12 13.63 -2.66 9.53
C PRO A 12 13.05 -1.37 8.94
N THR A 13 12.15 -0.76 9.69
CA THR A 13 11.45 0.49 9.39
C THR A 13 12.45 1.66 9.44
N LYS A 14 12.54 2.46 8.37
CA LYS A 14 13.36 3.68 8.37
C LYS A 14 12.72 4.71 9.31
N PRO A 15 13.50 5.58 10.00
CA PRO A 15 12.91 6.63 10.83
C PRO A 15 11.96 7.50 10.00
N GLY A 16 10.67 7.50 10.35
CA GLY A 16 9.61 8.20 9.61
C GLY A 16 8.54 7.28 9.00
N ASP A 17 8.76 5.98 8.94
CA ASP A 17 7.75 5.00 8.55
C ASP A 17 6.91 4.52 9.74
N SER A 18 5.67 4.13 9.44
CA SER A 18 4.72 3.60 10.41
C SER A 18 5.20 2.24 10.90
N PRO A 19 5.10 1.90 12.20
CA PRO A 19 5.63 0.64 12.72
C PRO A 19 5.00 -0.57 12.01
N GLY A 20 5.71 -1.12 11.04
CA GLY A 20 5.35 -2.33 10.27
C GLY A 20 4.10 -2.22 9.38
N LEU A 21 3.53 -1.03 9.15
CA LEU A 21 2.47 -0.88 8.15
C LEU A 21 3.08 -0.87 6.74
N ARG A 22 2.44 -1.57 5.82
CA ARG A 22 2.82 -1.60 4.41
C ARG A 22 1.62 -1.34 3.51
N VAL A 23 1.85 -0.79 2.32
CA VAL A 23 0.81 -0.56 1.32
C VAL A 23 1.16 -1.23 0.00
N ARG A 24 0.14 -1.75 -0.69
CA ARG A 24 0.24 -2.24 -2.07
C ARG A 24 -0.99 -1.85 -2.89
N ILE A 25 -0.85 -1.95 -4.20
CA ILE A 25 -1.97 -1.93 -5.15
C ILE A 25 -2.17 -3.33 -5.72
N ASP A 26 -3.42 -3.77 -5.83
CA ASP A 26 -3.85 -4.92 -6.61
C ASP A 26 -4.10 -4.51 -8.07
N GLN A 27 -3.23 -4.97 -8.96
CA GLN A 27 -3.27 -4.59 -10.37
C GLN A 27 -4.51 -5.16 -11.08
N ASP A 28 -5.03 -6.32 -10.64
CA ASP A 28 -6.20 -6.95 -11.27
C ASP A 28 -7.50 -6.18 -11.01
N SER A 29 -7.56 -5.47 -9.88
CA SER A 29 -8.73 -4.66 -9.47
C SER A 29 -8.56 -3.16 -9.78
N CYS A 30 -7.38 -2.74 -10.25
CA CYS A 30 -7.11 -1.34 -10.53
C CYS A 30 -7.82 -0.88 -11.80
N THR A 31 -8.66 0.15 -11.69
CA THR A 31 -9.46 0.68 -12.80
C THR A 31 -8.83 1.86 -13.52
N GLY A 32 -7.66 2.34 -13.06
CA GLY A 32 -6.97 3.49 -13.65
C GLY A 32 -7.59 4.86 -13.34
N ASP A 33 -8.44 4.97 -12.31
CA ASP A 33 -9.17 6.21 -11.99
C ASP A 33 -8.29 7.37 -11.46
N GLY A 34 -7.15 7.04 -10.84
CA GLY A 34 -6.11 8.02 -10.50
C GLY A 34 -6.33 8.82 -9.22
N LEU A 35 -7.40 8.55 -8.46
CA LEU A 35 -7.60 9.17 -7.13
C LEU A 35 -6.44 8.90 -6.18
N CYS A 36 -5.83 7.70 -6.23
CA CYS A 36 -4.66 7.38 -5.42
C CYS A 36 -3.49 8.34 -5.64
N VAL A 37 -3.19 8.68 -6.89
CA VAL A 37 -2.14 9.64 -7.25
C VAL A 37 -2.53 11.07 -6.82
N GLN A 38 -3.82 11.42 -6.83
CA GLN A 38 -4.29 12.73 -6.39
C GLN A 38 -4.17 12.91 -4.86
N TYR A 39 -4.53 11.88 -4.08
CA TYR A 39 -4.46 11.92 -2.62
C TYR A 39 -3.02 11.79 -2.10
N ALA A 40 -2.23 10.86 -2.63
CA ALA A 40 -0.89 10.56 -2.14
C ALA A 40 0.13 10.38 -3.29
N PRO A 41 0.45 11.45 -4.04
CA PRO A 41 1.37 11.40 -5.19
C PRO A 41 2.80 11.01 -4.83
N SER A 42 3.19 11.16 -3.56
CA SER A 42 4.50 10.72 -3.07
C SER A 42 4.60 9.19 -2.95
N VAL A 43 3.47 8.49 -2.91
CA VAL A 43 3.38 7.04 -2.67
C VAL A 43 2.88 6.31 -3.91
N PHE A 44 1.98 6.92 -4.69
CA PHE A 44 1.38 6.29 -5.86
C PHE A 44 1.74 7.01 -7.15
N GLU A 45 1.90 6.26 -8.22
CA GLU A 45 2.16 6.78 -9.57
C GLU A 45 1.64 5.80 -10.63
N PHE A 46 1.28 6.32 -11.80
CA PHE A 46 0.88 5.51 -12.94
C PHE A 46 2.08 5.03 -13.75
N ASP A 47 2.02 3.80 -14.25
CA ASP A 47 2.91 3.34 -15.32
C ASP A 47 2.23 3.48 -16.70
N ILE A 48 2.96 3.16 -17.76
CA ILE A 48 2.53 3.24 -19.16
C ILE A 48 1.37 2.32 -19.52
N ASP A 49 1.05 1.35 -18.67
CA ASP A 49 -0.07 0.42 -18.81
C ASP A 49 -1.41 1.02 -18.34
N GLY A 50 -1.38 2.20 -17.71
CA GLY A 50 -2.56 2.85 -17.15
C GLY A 50 -2.95 2.37 -15.76
N LEU A 51 -2.13 1.52 -15.11
CA LEU A 51 -2.33 1.04 -13.76
C LEU A 51 -1.44 1.79 -12.77
N ALA A 52 -1.93 1.93 -11.54
CA ALA A 52 -1.19 2.59 -10.48
C ALA A 52 -0.31 1.60 -9.72
N TYR A 53 0.86 2.07 -9.31
CA TYR A 53 1.85 1.33 -8.55
C TYR A 53 2.35 2.15 -7.36
N VAL A 54 2.98 1.46 -6.40
CA VAL A 54 3.58 2.10 -5.22
C VAL A 54 5.03 2.51 -5.49
N LYS A 55 5.47 3.61 -4.86
CA LYS A 55 6.85 4.06 -4.84
C LYS A 55 7.52 3.67 -3.54
N ASN A 56 8.77 3.21 -3.63
CA ASN A 56 9.57 2.94 -2.44
C ASN A 56 10.05 4.25 -1.78
N SER A 57 10.78 4.14 -0.67
CA SER A 57 11.29 5.30 0.07
C SER A 57 12.28 6.17 -0.72
N ASP A 58 12.84 5.65 -1.81
CA ASP A 58 13.77 6.35 -2.69
C ASP A 58 13.03 6.98 -3.89
N GLY A 59 11.70 6.84 -3.95
CA GLY A 59 10.86 7.38 -5.01
C GLY A 59 10.78 6.51 -6.25
N GLU A 60 11.34 5.29 -6.22
CA GLU A 60 11.32 4.38 -7.36
C GLU A 60 10.01 3.62 -7.45
N LEU A 61 9.40 3.63 -8.64
CA LEU A 61 8.16 2.93 -8.92
C LEU A 61 8.36 1.41 -8.89
N GLN A 62 7.53 0.71 -8.11
CA GLN A 62 7.58 -0.72 -7.95
C GLN A 62 6.53 -1.40 -8.84
N THR A 63 6.91 -1.76 -10.06
CA THR A 63 6.00 -2.31 -11.08
C THR A 63 5.78 -3.82 -10.98
N THR A 64 6.45 -4.50 -10.05
CA THR A 64 6.20 -5.94 -9.81
C THR A 64 4.86 -6.10 -9.07
N PRO A 65 3.89 -6.88 -9.62
CA PRO A 65 2.60 -7.07 -8.98
C PRO A 65 2.71 -7.61 -7.56
N GLY A 66 1.84 -7.13 -6.67
CA GLY A 66 1.84 -7.53 -5.25
C GLY A 66 2.99 -6.96 -4.42
N THR A 67 3.79 -6.03 -4.96
CA THR A 67 4.84 -5.38 -4.17
C THR A 67 4.26 -4.50 -3.07
N HIS A 68 4.82 -4.65 -1.87
CA HIS A 68 4.51 -3.82 -0.72
C HIS A 68 5.64 -2.83 -0.44
N VAL A 69 5.28 -1.60 -0.07
CA VAL A 69 6.23 -0.61 0.45
C VAL A 69 5.83 -0.19 1.87
N PRO A 70 6.78 0.19 2.73
CA PRO A 70 6.46 0.78 4.03
C PRO A 70 5.57 2.01 3.88
N VAL A 71 4.66 2.23 4.85
CA VAL A 71 3.81 3.42 4.89
C VAL A 71 4.49 4.54 5.68
N PRO A 72 4.83 5.69 5.07
CA PRO A 72 5.37 6.83 5.80
C PRO A 72 4.32 7.38 6.78
N LEU A 73 4.70 7.57 8.05
CA LEU A 73 3.80 8.12 9.09
C LEU A 73 3.12 9.43 8.65
N PRO A 74 3.82 10.39 8.01
CA PRO A 74 3.19 11.64 7.59
C PRO A 74 2.16 11.49 6.48
N LEU A 75 2.12 10.34 5.79
CA LEU A 75 1.25 10.08 4.64
C LEU A 75 0.16 9.04 4.93
N LEU A 76 0.10 8.53 6.15
CA LEU A 76 -0.83 7.45 6.51
C LEU A 76 -2.29 7.84 6.28
N THR A 77 -2.67 9.09 6.60
CA THR A 77 -4.03 9.59 6.39
C THR A 77 -4.35 9.65 4.91
N GLU A 78 -3.47 10.24 4.10
CA GLU A 78 -3.66 10.38 2.66
C GLU A 78 -3.71 9.02 1.96
N ILE A 79 -2.93 8.03 2.42
CA ILE A 79 -2.99 6.65 1.92
C ILE A 79 -4.33 5.99 2.28
N ARG A 80 -4.86 6.22 3.49
CA ARG A 80 -6.16 5.69 3.90
C ARG A 80 -7.30 6.33 3.13
N ASP A 81 -7.29 7.65 2.97
CA ASP A 81 -8.27 8.39 2.17
C ASP A 81 -8.22 7.92 0.71
N ALA A 82 -7.01 7.75 0.14
CA ALA A 82 -6.84 7.19 -1.20
C ALA A 82 -7.46 5.80 -1.33
N ALA A 83 -7.29 4.94 -0.32
CA ALA A 83 -7.86 3.61 -0.30
C ALA A 83 -9.39 3.68 -0.25
N GLU A 84 -9.96 4.43 0.70
CA GLU A 84 -11.41 4.56 0.89
C GLU A 84 -12.14 5.11 -0.34
N GLN A 85 -11.49 6.03 -1.06
CA GLN A 85 -12.06 6.66 -2.26
C GLN A 85 -11.75 5.89 -3.54
N CYS A 86 -10.95 4.82 -3.49
CA CYS A 86 -10.57 4.06 -4.68
C CYS A 86 -11.78 3.28 -5.25
N PRO A 87 -12.27 3.57 -6.47
CA PRO A 87 -13.44 2.89 -7.02
C PRO A 87 -13.21 1.41 -7.28
N GLY A 88 -11.97 1.04 -7.56
CA GLY A 88 -11.56 -0.36 -7.77
C GLY A 88 -11.31 -1.12 -6.47
N THR A 89 -11.38 -0.47 -5.29
CA THR A 89 -11.03 -1.07 -3.99
C THR A 89 -9.68 -1.80 -4.03
N CYS A 90 -8.72 -1.24 -4.78
CA CYS A 90 -7.50 -1.95 -5.17
C CYS A 90 -6.30 -1.58 -4.29
N ILE A 91 -6.46 -0.77 -3.25
CA ILE A 91 -5.38 -0.34 -2.34
C ILE A 91 -5.52 -1.08 -1.02
N TYR A 92 -4.45 -1.76 -0.63
CA TYR A 92 -4.40 -2.57 0.58
C TYR A 92 -3.35 -2.04 1.53
N VAL A 93 -3.74 -1.80 2.78
CA VAL A 93 -2.83 -1.51 3.89
C VAL A 93 -2.70 -2.76 4.74
N GLU A 94 -1.49 -3.29 4.85
CA GLU A 94 -1.17 -4.46 5.64
C GLU A 94 -0.58 -4.04 6.99
N HIS A 95 -1.13 -4.63 8.05
CA HIS A 95 -0.65 -4.49 9.42
C HIS A 95 0.50 -5.45 9.73
N PRO A 96 1.29 -5.18 10.78
CA PRO A 96 2.38 -6.07 11.20
C PRO A 96 1.93 -7.49 11.56
N ASP A 97 0.65 -7.66 11.93
CA ASP A 97 0.04 -8.95 12.25
C ASP A 97 -0.50 -9.71 11.02
N GLY A 98 -0.34 -9.14 9.81
CA GLY A 98 -0.81 -9.71 8.55
C GLY A 98 -2.27 -9.37 8.22
N THR A 99 -2.95 -8.56 9.04
CA THR A 99 -4.30 -8.06 8.72
C THR A 99 -4.23 -7.12 7.53
N LEU A 100 -5.08 -7.35 6.52
CA LEU A 100 -5.20 -6.50 5.34
C LEU A 100 -6.47 -5.63 5.44
N GLU A 101 -6.28 -4.32 5.51
CA GLU A 101 -7.35 -3.32 5.37
C GLU A 101 -7.48 -2.95 3.89
N VAL A 102 -8.70 -3.10 3.35
CA VAL A 102 -9.06 -2.57 2.04
C VAL A 102 -9.82 -1.28 2.26
N GLY A 103 -9.41 -0.22 1.58
CA GLY A 103 -10.25 0.97 1.49
C GLY A 103 -11.36 0.73 0.49
N GLY A 104 -12.59 0.82 0.98
CA GLY A 104 -13.81 0.67 0.20
C GLY A 104 -15.01 0.85 1.14
N PRO A 105 -16.16 1.33 0.62
CA PRO A 105 -17.34 1.51 1.44
C PRO A 105 -17.79 0.15 2.01
N GLN A 106 -17.93 0.09 3.34
CA GLN A 106 -18.46 -1.08 4.04
C GLN A 106 -19.99 -1.06 3.96
N GLU A 107 -20.54 -1.44 2.81
CA GLU A 107 -21.99 -1.62 2.62
C GLU A 107 -22.39 -3.08 2.88
#